data_AF-A0A7Z0BU51-F1
#
_entry.id   AF-A0A7Z0BU51-F1
#
_cell.length_a   1.000
_cell.length_b   1.000
_cell.length_c   1.000
_cell.angle_alpha   90.00
_cell.angle_beta   90.00
_cell.angle_gamma   90.00
#
_symmetry.space_group_name_H-M   'P 1'
#
loop_
_entity.id
_entity.type
_entity.pdbx_description
1 polymer ?
#
loop_
_entity_poly.entity_id
_entity_poly.type
_entity_poly.pdbx_seq_one_letter_code
_entity_poly.pdbx_strand_id
1 'polypeptide(L)'
;MKRLHFKLTLEPGLKAIVRLAQLHQYATDLVDGERVLIGPALRGRMLLNFPAREPRDVLDSLLGEGPAGWNLSGHEDGRSLLVVSTEGSGVAFSAIARILEQVAPEAFLKPIAFEPLPGNTLTAISRSLH
;
A
#
# COMPACT_ATOMS: atom_id res chain seq x y z
N MET A 1 -6.13 15.13 -7.35
CA MET A 1 -5.96 14.62 -5.98
C MET A 1 -4.61 15.09 -5.44
N LYS A 2 -4.51 15.48 -4.16
CA LYS A 2 -3.26 15.98 -3.56
C LYS A 2 -2.37 14.81 -3.16
N ARG A 3 -1.10 14.83 -3.59
CA ARG A 3 -0.06 13.88 -3.16
C ARG A 3 0.49 14.35 -1.81
N LEU A 4 0.67 13.42 -0.88
CA LEU A 4 1.04 13.72 0.50
C LEU A 4 2.21 12.84 0.93
N HIS A 5 3.02 13.38 1.85
CA HIS A 5 3.97 12.63 2.65
C HIS A 5 3.35 12.28 4.00
N PHE A 6 3.21 11.00 4.29
CA PHE A 6 2.66 10.46 5.53
C PHE A 6 3.21 9.06 5.85
N LYS A 7 2.99 8.65 7.09
CA LYS A 7 3.12 7.26 7.54
C LYS A 7 1.75 6.75 7.97
N LEU A 8 1.48 5.48 7.68
CA LEU A 8 0.38 4.72 8.25
C LEU A 8 0.95 3.56 9.05
N THR A 9 0.52 3.41 10.30
CA THR A 9 0.78 2.22 11.08
C THR A 9 -0.48 1.37 11.12
N LEU A 10 -0.35 0.12 10.67
CA LEU A 10 -1.44 -0.82 10.43
C LEU A 10 -1.26 -2.09 11.28
N GLU A 11 -2.36 -2.70 11.72
CA GLU A 11 -2.38 -4.06 12.32
C GLU A 11 -3.12 -5.07 11.44
N PRO A 12 -2.63 -5.39 10.22
CA PRO A 12 -3.41 -6.14 9.24
C PRO A 12 -3.36 -7.67 9.47
N GLY A 13 -2.49 -8.14 10.36
CA GLY A 13 -2.26 -9.57 10.61
C GLY A 13 -1.37 -10.24 9.57
N LEU A 14 -0.84 -11.42 9.90
CA LEU A 14 0.25 -12.07 9.14
C LEU A 14 -0.08 -12.32 7.66
N LYS A 15 -1.28 -12.82 7.35
CA LYS A 15 -1.67 -13.10 5.94
C LYS A 15 -1.67 -11.82 5.10
N ALA A 16 -2.11 -10.71 5.67
CA ALA A 16 -2.16 -9.43 4.99
C ALA A 16 -0.77 -8.80 4.87
N ILE A 17 0.09 -8.93 5.90
CA ILE A 17 1.51 -8.52 5.84
C ILE A 17 2.21 -9.21 4.67
N VAL A 18 2.04 -10.52 4.52
CA VAL A 18 2.66 -11.27 3.41
C VAL A 18 2.17 -10.75 2.05
N ARG A 19 0.87 -10.47 1.90
CA ARG A 19 0.32 -9.93 0.64
C ARG A 19 0.86 -8.53 0.33
N LEU A 20 0.96 -7.66 1.34
CA LEU A 20 1.51 -6.31 1.17
C LEU A 20 3.00 -6.35 0.85
N ALA A 21 3.78 -7.22 1.50
CA ALA A 21 5.18 -7.44 1.18
C ALA A 21 5.37 -7.94 -0.27
N GLN A 22 4.54 -8.89 -0.72
CA GLN A 22 4.55 -9.36 -2.10
C GLN A 22 4.14 -8.28 -3.10
N LEU A 23 3.20 -7.39 -2.74
CA LEU A 23 2.82 -6.25 -3.57
C LEU A 23 3.97 -5.25 -3.68
N HIS A 24 4.63 -4.96 -2.57
CA HIS A 24 5.77 -4.06 -2.54
C HIS A 24 6.90 -4.62 -3.41
N GLN A 25 7.25 -5.90 -3.24
CA GLN A 25 8.23 -6.56 -4.10
C GLN A 25 7.82 -6.47 -5.57
N TYR A 26 6.57 -6.79 -5.92
CA TYR A 26 6.07 -6.67 -7.29
C TYR A 26 6.19 -5.24 -7.84
N ALA A 27 6.06 -4.22 -7.00
CA ALA A 27 6.16 -2.82 -7.40
C ALA A 27 7.61 -2.33 -7.55
N THR A 28 8.57 -2.95 -6.86
CA THR A 28 9.97 -2.48 -6.79
C THR A 28 10.98 -3.37 -7.52
N ASP A 29 10.71 -4.67 -7.61
CA ASP A 29 11.59 -5.68 -8.21
C ASP A 29 11.33 -5.77 -9.72
N LEU A 30 11.87 -4.77 -10.43
CA LEU A 30 11.71 -4.61 -11.87
C LEU A 30 12.87 -5.30 -12.62
N VAL A 31 12.55 -6.07 -13.65
CA VAL A 31 13.52 -6.62 -14.60
C VAL A 31 13.31 -5.89 -15.92
N ASP A 32 14.36 -5.20 -16.41
CA ASP A 32 14.29 -4.34 -17.59
C ASP A 32 13.18 -3.28 -17.54
N GLY A 33 12.84 -2.81 -16.33
CA GLY A 33 11.77 -1.84 -16.09
C GLY A 33 10.37 -2.45 -15.98
N GLU A 34 10.23 -3.76 -16.18
CA GLU A 34 8.95 -4.47 -16.15
C GLU A 34 8.75 -5.23 -14.84
N ARG A 35 7.50 -5.29 -14.38
CA ARG A 35 7.13 -6.09 -13.20
C ARG A 35 6.98 -7.55 -13.61
N VAL A 36 7.64 -8.47 -12.91
CA VAL A 36 7.74 -9.87 -13.37
C VAL A 36 7.03 -10.86 -12.44
N LEU A 37 7.31 -10.81 -11.14
CA LEU A 37 6.94 -11.88 -10.21
C LEU A 37 5.80 -11.47 -9.27
N ILE A 38 4.66 -12.14 -9.40
CA ILE A 38 3.53 -12.01 -8.46
C ILE A 38 3.62 -13.14 -7.44
N GLY A 39 3.85 -12.79 -6.17
CA GLY A 39 3.88 -13.76 -5.09
C GLY A 39 2.55 -14.52 -4.91
N PRO A 40 2.57 -15.77 -4.42
CA PRO A 40 1.41 -16.67 -4.44
C PRO A 40 0.24 -16.20 -3.58
N ALA A 41 0.49 -15.53 -2.45
CA ALA A 41 -0.57 -15.05 -1.57
C ALA A 41 -1.29 -13.85 -2.19
N LEU A 42 -0.54 -12.95 -2.84
CA LEU A 42 -1.09 -11.84 -3.61
C LEU A 42 -1.85 -12.34 -4.84
N ARG A 43 -1.27 -13.28 -5.60
CA ARG A 43 -1.92 -13.90 -6.77
C ARG A 43 -3.25 -14.56 -6.38
N GLY A 44 -3.26 -15.37 -5.32
CA GLY A 44 -4.47 -16.00 -4.82
C GLY A 44 -5.54 -14.99 -4.41
N ARG A 45 -5.14 -13.88 -3.78
CA ARG A 45 -6.06 -12.79 -3.42
C ARG A 45 -6.66 -12.10 -4.65
N MET A 46 -5.86 -11.83 -5.68
CA MET A 46 -6.35 -11.22 -6.92
C MET A 46 -7.32 -12.13 -7.66
N LEU A 47 -6.99 -13.43 -7.78
CA LEU A 47 -7.88 -14.41 -8.42
C LEU A 47 -9.20 -14.58 -7.67
N LEU A 48 -9.19 -14.52 -6.33
CA LEU A 48 -10.41 -14.59 -5.52
C LEU A 48 -11.32 -13.37 -5.74
N ASN A 49 -10.74 -12.18 -5.78
CA ASN A 49 -11.50 -10.92 -5.86
C ASN A 49 -11.90 -10.56 -7.30
N PHE A 50 -11.10 -10.98 -8.29
CA PHE A 50 -11.24 -10.62 -9.70
C PHE A 50 -11.09 -11.86 -10.60
N PRO A 51 -12.00 -12.84 -10.50
CA PRO A 51 -11.84 -14.13 -11.18
C PRO A 51 -11.82 -14.06 -12.71
N ALA A 52 -12.33 -12.98 -13.29
CA ALA A 52 -12.38 -12.76 -14.74
C ALA A 52 -11.23 -11.89 -15.27
N ARG A 53 -10.26 -11.51 -14.44
CA ARG A 53 -9.14 -10.63 -14.83
C ARG A 53 -7.81 -11.29 -14.53
N GLU A 54 -6.83 -11.04 -15.40
CA GLU A 54 -5.45 -11.44 -15.12
C GLU A 54 -4.92 -10.67 -13.89
N PRO A 55 -4.34 -11.35 -12.89
CA PRO A 55 -3.82 -10.71 -11.69
C PRO A 55 -2.84 -9.57 -11.98
N ARG A 56 -2.02 -9.71 -13.02
CA ARG A 56 -1.05 -8.70 -13.45
C ARG A 56 -1.76 -7.39 -13.80
N ASP A 57 -2.75 -7.44 -14.69
CA ASP A 57 -3.51 -6.25 -15.12
C ASP A 57 -4.22 -5.55 -13.97
N VAL A 58 -4.70 -6.31 -12.98
CA VAL A 58 -5.31 -5.75 -11.77
C VAL A 58 -4.27 -4.99 -10.95
N LEU A 59 -3.11 -5.61 -10.71
CA LEU A 59 -2.04 -5.01 -9.90
C LEU A 59 -1.41 -3.80 -10.58
N ASP A 60 -1.19 -3.86 -11.90
CA ASP A 60 -0.66 -2.73 -12.67
C ASP A 60 -1.63 -1.57 -12.70
N SER A 61 -2.92 -1.84 -12.84
CA SER A 61 -3.97 -0.81 -12.72
C SER A 61 -4.04 -0.20 -11.31
N LEU A 62 -3.69 -0.96 -10.27
CA LEU A 62 -3.73 -0.51 -8.89
C LEU A 62 -2.52 0.35 -8.53
N LEU A 63 -1.32 -0.04 -9.01
CA LEU A 63 -0.07 0.65 -8.76
C LEU A 63 0.12 1.87 -9.69
N GLY A 64 -0.44 1.80 -10.88
CA GLY A 64 -0.22 2.80 -11.93
C GLY A 64 1.19 2.71 -12.54
N GLU A 65 1.51 3.73 -13.32
CA GLU A 65 2.80 3.89 -13.99
C GLU A 65 3.83 4.56 -13.08
N GLY A 66 5.09 4.14 -13.21
CA GLY A 66 6.22 4.71 -12.49
C GLY A 66 6.47 4.09 -11.10
N PRO A 67 7.37 4.72 -10.31
CA PRO A 67 7.75 4.22 -9.00
C PRO A 67 6.56 4.19 -8.03
N ALA A 68 6.52 3.20 -7.14
CA ALA A 68 5.44 3.04 -6.16
C ALA A 68 5.22 4.33 -5.32
N GLY A 69 6.30 5.02 -4.95
CA GLY A 69 6.23 6.24 -4.13
C GLY A 69 5.85 5.96 -2.66
N TRP A 70 5.82 4.70 -2.27
CA TRP A 70 5.61 4.24 -0.89
C TRP A 70 6.47 3.01 -0.63
N ASN A 71 6.75 2.78 0.64
CA ASN A 71 7.61 1.72 1.13
C ASN A 71 6.96 1.04 2.35
N LEU A 72 7.41 -0.17 2.66
CA LEU A 72 6.96 -0.95 3.80
C LEU A 72 8.09 -1.21 4.78
N SER A 73 7.82 -1.04 6.06
CA SER A 73 8.71 -1.50 7.12
C SER A 73 7.93 -2.20 8.23
N GLY A 74 8.60 -3.14 8.91
CA GLY A 74 8.09 -3.70 10.15
C GLY A 74 8.20 -2.68 11.27
N HIS A 75 7.27 -2.69 12.21
CA HIS A 75 7.41 -1.92 13.45
C HIS A 75 8.37 -2.65 14.40
N GLU A 76 9.21 -1.92 15.13
CA GLU A 76 10.27 -2.49 15.99
C GLU A 76 9.75 -3.28 17.20
N ASP A 77 8.46 -3.16 17.53
CA ASP A 77 7.87 -3.64 18.79
C ASP A 77 7.39 -5.11 18.77
N GLY A 78 7.77 -5.91 17.78
CA GLY A 78 7.43 -7.34 17.70
C GLY A 78 5.95 -7.68 17.55
N ARG A 79 5.06 -6.69 17.48
CA ARG A 79 3.65 -6.82 17.08
C ARG A 79 3.56 -6.98 15.56
N SER A 80 2.49 -7.58 15.05
CA SER A 80 2.18 -7.64 13.60
C SER A 80 1.75 -6.27 13.04
N LEU A 81 2.55 -5.26 13.34
CA LEU A 81 2.41 -3.90 12.90
C LEU A 81 3.22 -3.71 11.62
N LEU A 82 2.58 -3.09 10.63
CA LEU A 82 3.20 -2.74 9.35
C LEU A 82 3.11 -1.23 9.17
N VAL A 83 4.24 -0.61 8.83
CA VAL A 83 4.30 0.81 8.52
C VAL A 83 4.35 0.99 7.01
N VAL A 84 3.41 1.77 6.48
CA VAL A 84 3.44 2.28 5.10
C VAL A 84 3.97 3.71 5.14
N SER A 85 5.12 3.97 4.53
CA SER A 85 5.68 5.33 4.43
C SER A 85 5.69 5.80 2.99
N THR A 86 5.16 6.98 2.72
CA THR A 86 5.22 7.58 1.38
C THR A 86 6.53 8.36 1.18
N GLU A 87 7.12 8.25 -0.01
CA GLU A 87 8.42 8.79 -0.37
C GLU A 87 8.35 9.61 -1.68
N GLY A 88 9.48 10.19 -2.10
CA GLY A 88 9.61 10.84 -3.41
C GLY A 88 8.67 12.04 -3.61
N SER A 89 7.73 11.93 -4.56
CA SER A 89 6.72 12.96 -4.84
C SER A 89 5.45 12.84 -3.98
N GLY A 90 5.46 11.93 -2.99
CA GLY A 90 4.32 11.60 -2.15
C GLY A 90 3.28 10.78 -2.89
N VAL A 91 2.24 10.33 -2.18
CA VAL A 91 1.15 9.51 -2.75
C VAL A 91 -0.18 10.07 -2.30
N ALA A 92 -1.23 9.91 -3.12
CA ALA A 92 -2.57 10.24 -2.68
C ALA A 92 -3.02 9.23 -1.61
N PHE A 93 -3.55 9.70 -0.48
CA PHE A 93 -4.05 8.81 0.57
C PHE A 93 -5.06 7.78 0.05
N SER A 94 -5.95 8.22 -0.86
CA SER A 94 -6.94 7.36 -1.51
C SER A 94 -6.32 6.24 -2.34
N ALA A 95 -5.12 6.43 -2.91
CA ALA A 95 -4.43 5.37 -3.64
C ALA A 95 -3.94 4.27 -2.68
N ILE A 96 -3.36 4.66 -1.53
CA ILE A 96 -2.98 3.71 -0.48
C ILE A 96 -4.22 3.02 0.10
N ALA A 97 -5.30 3.75 0.38
CA ALA A 97 -6.55 3.17 0.87
C ALA A 97 -7.09 2.11 -0.10
N ARG A 98 -7.14 2.41 -1.41
CA ARG A 98 -7.58 1.47 -2.44
C ARG A 98 -6.68 0.23 -2.55
N ILE A 99 -5.37 0.40 -2.39
CA ILE A 99 -4.43 -0.72 -2.28
C ILE A 99 -4.81 -1.62 -1.10
N LEU A 100 -4.99 -1.02 0.09
CA LEU A 100 -5.34 -1.75 1.30
C LEU A 100 -6.67 -2.47 1.15
N GLU A 101 -7.70 -1.84 0.58
CA GLU A 101 -9.03 -2.47 0.38
C GLU A 101 -8.94 -3.76 -0.44
N GLN A 102 -8.12 -3.76 -1.49
CA GLN A 102 -8.02 -4.89 -2.41
C GLN A 102 -7.08 -5.98 -1.87
N VAL A 103 -5.94 -5.58 -1.29
CA VAL A 103 -4.83 -6.48 -0.96
C VAL A 103 -4.85 -6.92 0.50
N ALA A 104 -5.29 -6.05 1.41
CA ALA A 104 -5.22 -6.25 2.85
C ALA A 104 -6.39 -5.55 3.58
N PRO A 105 -7.66 -5.86 3.26
CA PRO A 105 -8.80 -5.20 3.90
C PRO A 105 -8.83 -5.41 5.41
N GLU A 106 -8.15 -6.45 5.91
CA GLU A 106 -7.98 -6.70 7.34
C GLU A 106 -7.29 -5.55 8.07
N ALA A 107 -6.52 -4.70 7.35
CA ALA A 107 -5.92 -3.49 7.89
C ALA A 107 -6.96 -2.51 8.47
N PHE A 108 -8.20 -2.53 7.96
CA PHE A 108 -9.28 -1.65 8.42
C PHE A 108 -10.05 -2.22 9.62
N LEU A 109 -9.77 -3.45 10.05
CA LEU A 109 -10.42 -4.06 11.21
C LEU A 109 -9.88 -3.54 12.54
N LYS A 110 -8.76 -2.81 12.49
CA LYS A 110 -8.08 -2.20 13.64
C LYS A 110 -7.87 -0.70 13.39
N PRO A 111 -7.72 0.10 14.45
CA PRO A 111 -7.37 1.51 14.29
C PRO A 111 -6.10 1.68 13.46
N ILE A 112 -6.14 2.61 12.51
CA ILE A 112 -4.99 3.00 11.69
C ILE A 112 -4.43 4.29 12.27
N ALA A 113 -3.15 4.28 12.63
CA ALA A 113 -2.46 5.51 13.04
C ALA A 113 -1.94 6.24 11.80
N PHE A 114 -2.31 7.51 11.65
CA PHE A 114 -1.85 8.38 10.57
C PHE A 114 -0.91 9.44 11.13
N GLU A 115 0.27 9.56 10.53
CA GLU A 115 1.25 10.59 10.88
C GLU A 115 1.66 11.37 9.62
N PRO A 116 1.39 12.68 9.54
CA PRO A 116 1.89 13.50 8.44
C PRO A 116 3.39 13.75 8.60
N LEU A 117 4.16 13.62 7.52
CA LEU A 117 5.60 13.87 7.52
C LEU A 117 5.91 15.36 7.24
N PRO A 118 7.06 15.88 7.74
CA PRO A 118 7.44 17.28 7.57
C PRO A 118 7.50 17.67 6.09
N GLY A 119 6.90 18.82 5.75
CA GLY A 119 6.68 19.26 4.36
C GLY A 119 5.19 19.33 3.98
N ASN A 120 4.32 18.65 4.72
CA ASN A 120 2.88 18.83 4.68
C ASN A 120 2.43 19.76 5.80
N THR A 121 1.90 20.94 5.48
CA THR A 121 1.23 21.79 6.47
C THR A 121 0.00 21.07 7.02
N LEU A 122 0.10 20.62 8.28
CA LEU A 122 -0.96 19.97 9.09
C LEU A 122 -2.32 20.68 9.01
N THR A 123 -2.31 22.00 8.81
CA THR A 123 -3.51 22.84 8.67
C THR A 123 -4.36 22.54 7.42
N ALA A 124 -3.80 21.91 6.37
CA ALA A 124 -4.55 21.61 5.15
C ALA A 124 -5.29 20.27 5.19
N ILE A 125 -4.79 19.28 5.94
CA ILE A 125 -5.37 17.92 5.98
C ILE A 125 -6.56 17.87 6.94
N SER A 126 -6.48 18.58 8.08
CA SER A 126 -7.60 18.68 9.04
C SER A 126 -8.86 19.33 8.43
N ARG A 127 -8.71 20.23 7.46
CA ARG A 127 -9.85 20.89 6.78
C ARG A 127 -10.48 20.07 5.66
N SER A 128 -9.81 19.05 5.12
CA SER A 128 -10.38 18.23 4.03
C SER A 128 -11.10 16.98 4.52
N LEU A 129 -11.14 16.76 5.83
CA LEU A 129 -11.78 15.62 6.48
C LEU A 129 -13.06 16.03 7.25
N HIS A 130 -13.45 17.30 7.17
CA HIS A 130 -14.69 17.87 7.68
C HIS A 130 -15.54 18.43 6.53
#